data_AF-C4XHX5-F1
#
_entry.id   AF-C4XHX5-F1
#
_cell.length_a   1.000
_cell.length_b   1.000
_cell.length_c   1.000
_cell.angle_alpha   90.00
_cell.angle_beta   90.00
_cell.angle_gamma   90.00
#
_symmetry.space_group_name_H-M   'P 1'
#
loop_
_entity.id
_entity.type
_entity.pdbx_description
1 polymer ?
#
loop_
_entity_poly.entity_id
_entity_poly.type
_entity_poly.pdbx_seq_one_letter_code
_entity_poly.pdbx_strand_id
1 'polypeptide(L)'
;MSKVTATLKRLKMVVATLEQFKDTEAVVPEDGCLYQTYNGSLVYVFKDSDKDIYGVVLKGGHGINHSRGTNAGETYSLDEDGYCERYEGEELVMSLARKLDIALP
;
A
#
# COMPACT_ATOMS: atom_id res chain seq x y z
N MET A 1 -1.90 -0.78 -28.51
CA MET A 1 -1.63 0.43 -27.69
C MET A 1 -0.13 0.59 -27.53
N SER A 2 0.41 1.80 -27.63
CA SER A 2 1.84 2.02 -27.41
C SER A 2 2.18 1.93 -25.91
N LYS A 3 3.43 1.55 -25.58
CA LYS A 3 3.90 1.52 -24.17
C LYS A 3 3.72 2.88 -23.48
N VAL A 4 3.93 3.98 -24.21
CA VAL A 4 3.76 5.36 -23.72
C VAL A 4 2.33 5.63 -23.25
N THR A 5 1.32 5.23 -24.03
CA THR A 5 -0.09 5.44 -23.65
C THR A 5 -0.45 4.66 -22.38
N ALA A 6 0.07 3.44 -22.22
CA ALA A 6 -0.17 2.62 -21.04
C ALA A 6 0.47 3.24 -19.79
N THR A 7 1.73 3.68 -19.88
CA THR A 7 2.43 4.37 -18.78
C THR A 7 1.69 5.65 -18.37
N LEU A 8 1.27 6.47 -19.33
CA LEU A 8 0.57 7.72 -19.05
C LEU A 8 -0.77 7.49 -18.35
N LYS A 9 -1.49 6.42 -18.74
CA LYS A 9 -2.74 6.02 -18.09
C LYS A 9 -2.49 5.60 -16.64
N ARG A 10 -1.44 4.82 -16.38
CA ARG A 10 -1.07 4.37 -15.03
C ARG A 10 -0.74 5.54 -14.11
N LEU A 11 0.15 6.43 -14.55
CA LEU A 11 0.54 7.62 -13.76
C LEU A 11 -0.66 8.50 -13.42
N LYS A 12 -1.60 8.69 -14.35
CA LYS A 12 -2.85 9.42 -14.07
C LYS A 12 -3.68 8.78 -12.96
N MET A 13 -3.75 7.45 -12.90
CA MET A 13 -4.47 6.75 -11.83
C MET A 13 -3.76 6.87 -10.48
N VAL A 14 -2.42 6.79 -10.46
CA VAL A 14 -1.62 6.99 -9.25
C VAL A 14 -1.83 8.40 -8.70
N VAL A 15 -1.65 9.44 -9.51
CA VAL A 15 -1.86 10.83 -9.09
C VAL A 15 -3.28 11.05 -8.60
N ALA A 16 -4.29 10.56 -9.35
CA ALA A 16 -5.69 10.69 -8.93
C ALA A 16 -5.98 9.98 -7.60
N THR A 17 -5.27 8.89 -7.29
CA THR A 17 -5.38 8.20 -6.00
C THR A 17 -4.76 9.05 -4.90
N LEU A 18 -3.51 9.50 -5.07
CA LEU A 18 -2.79 10.27 -4.06
C LEU A 18 -3.47 11.63 -3.78
N GLU A 19 -4.02 12.30 -4.79
CA GLU A 19 -4.78 13.54 -4.62
C GLU A 19 -6.00 13.40 -3.71
N GLN A 20 -6.62 12.21 -3.64
CA GLN A 20 -7.74 11.95 -2.72
C GLN A 20 -7.29 11.90 -1.25
N PHE A 21 -6.01 11.64 -1.00
CA PHE A 21 -5.42 11.50 0.32
C PHE A 21 -4.38 12.60 0.63
N LYS A 22 -4.29 13.66 -0.18
CA LYS A 22 -3.27 14.70 -0.04
C LYS A 22 -3.29 15.44 1.31
N ASP A 23 -4.47 15.52 1.92
CA ASP A 23 -4.72 16.17 3.21
C ASP A 23 -5.00 15.11 4.30
N THR A 24 -4.64 13.85 4.06
CA THR A 24 -4.88 12.72 4.96
C THR A 24 -3.57 12.02 5.27
N GLU A 25 -3.27 11.87 6.55
CA GLU A 25 -2.11 11.10 6.99
C GLU A 25 -2.41 9.60 6.92
N ALA A 26 -1.35 8.81 6.70
CA ALA A 26 -1.45 7.37 6.80
C ALA A 26 -1.80 6.95 8.24
N VAL A 27 -2.41 5.78 8.36
CA VAL A 27 -2.78 5.24 9.67
C VAL A 27 -1.63 4.44 10.25
N VAL A 28 -1.30 4.75 11.50
CA VAL A 28 -0.26 4.04 12.27
C VAL A 28 -0.52 2.52 12.28
N PRO A 29 0.47 1.71 11.88
CA PRO A 29 0.37 0.27 11.80
C PRO A 29 0.41 -0.40 13.18
N GLU A 30 -0.60 -1.23 13.42
CA GLU A 30 -0.69 -2.15 14.56
C GLU A 30 -0.40 -3.57 14.09
N ASP A 31 0.38 -4.29 14.90
CA ASP A 31 0.72 -5.69 14.63
C ASP A 31 -0.55 -6.55 14.66
N GLY A 32 -0.65 -7.50 13.73
CA GLY A 32 -1.77 -8.44 13.65
C GLY A 32 -3.08 -7.86 13.10
N CYS A 33 -3.06 -6.66 12.52
CA CYS A 33 -4.27 -5.96 12.10
C CYS A 33 -4.43 -5.91 10.57
N LEU A 34 -5.69 -5.78 10.13
CA LEU A 34 -6.05 -5.63 8.71
C LEU A 34 -6.30 -4.16 8.37
N TYR A 35 -5.87 -3.78 7.16
CA TYR A 35 -5.97 -2.41 6.68
C TYR A 35 -6.42 -2.35 5.23
N GLN A 36 -7.06 -1.25 4.89
CA GLN A 36 -7.23 -0.82 3.51
C GLN A 36 -6.18 0.24 3.18
N THR A 37 -5.52 0.12 2.02
CA THR A 37 -4.53 1.10 1.53
C THR A 37 -5.17 2.21 0.69
N TYR A 38 -4.41 3.24 0.30
CA TYR A 38 -4.92 4.34 -0.54
C TYR A 38 -5.50 3.89 -1.89
N ASN A 39 -4.88 2.91 -2.56
CA ASN A 39 -5.48 2.31 -3.78
C ASN A 39 -6.61 1.31 -3.51
N GLY A 40 -7.02 1.15 -2.25
CA GLY A 40 -8.10 0.26 -1.85
C GLY A 40 -7.70 -1.21 -1.71
N SER A 41 -6.41 -1.55 -1.76
CA SER A 41 -5.92 -2.90 -1.50
C SER A 41 -6.17 -3.31 -0.06
N LEU A 42 -6.34 -4.62 0.17
CA LEU A 42 -6.46 -5.19 1.51
C LEU A 42 -5.11 -5.76 1.93
N VAL A 43 -4.62 -5.34 3.08
CA VAL A 43 -3.31 -5.76 3.60
C VAL A 43 -3.42 -6.21 5.05
N TYR A 44 -2.63 -7.21 5.43
CA TYR A 44 -2.40 -7.64 6.81
C TYR A 44 -1.05 -7.12 7.27
N VAL A 45 -1.01 -6.45 8.41
CA VAL A 45 0.22 -5.88 8.97
C VAL A 45 0.80 -6.82 10.01
N PHE A 46 2.12 -7.04 9.93
CA PHE A 46 2.88 -7.70 10.98
C PHE A 46 4.20 -6.99 11.26
N LYS A 47 4.70 -7.11 12.49
CA LYS A 47 6.01 -6.62 12.90
C LYS A 47 6.95 -7.79 13.15
N ASP A 48 8.19 -7.71 12.66
CA ASP A 48 9.19 -8.75 12.93
C ASP A 48 9.92 -8.54 14.27
N SER A 49 10.91 -9.38 14.55
CA SER A 49 11.69 -9.31 15.80
C SER A 49 12.52 -8.03 15.95
N ASP A 50 12.89 -7.40 14.82
CA ASP A 50 13.65 -6.16 14.78
C ASP A 50 12.74 -4.92 14.76
N LYS A 51 11.42 -5.14 14.84
CA LYS A 51 10.34 -4.16 14.77
C LYS A 51 10.17 -3.52 13.39
N ASP A 52 10.73 -4.13 12.34
CA ASP A 52 10.42 -3.74 10.98
C ASP A 52 8.95 -4.05 10.69
N ILE A 53 8.28 -3.14 9.99
CA ILE A 53 6.84 -3.21 9.77
C ILE A 53 6.58 -3.64 8.34
N TYR A 54 5.78 -4.70 8.19
CA TYR A 54 5.49 -5.29 6.91
C TYR A 54 3.99 -5.37 6.66
N GLY A 55 3.58 -5.10 5.42
CA GLY A 55 2.23 -5.37 4.92
C GLY A 55 2.24 -6.55 3.96
N VAL A 56 1.42 -7.57 4.22
CA VAL A 56 1.13 -8.66 3.28
C VAL A 56 -0.11 -8.28 2.50
N VAL A 57 -0.01 -8.24 1.17
CA VAL A 57 -1.16 -7.96 0.30
C VAL A 57 -2.07 -9.18 0.26
N LEU A 58 -3.29 -9.06 0.79
CA LEU A 58 -4.30 -10.12 0.72
C LEU A 58 -5.12 -10.01 -0.57
N LYS A 59 -5.38 -8.79 -1.02
CA LYS A 59 -6.13 -8.50 -2.25
C LYS A 59 -5.68 -7.18 -2.86
N GLY A 60 -5.49 -7.15 -4.17
CA GLY A 60 -5.06 -5.96 -4.91
C GLY A 60 -3.54 -5.94 -5.09
N GLY A 61 -2.92 -4.83 -4.68
CA GLY A 61 -1.54 -4.48 -4.95
C GLY A 61 -1.44 -3.28 -5.90
N HIS A 62 -0.23 -2.74 -6.08
CA HIS A 62 -0.02 -1.56 -6.92
C HIS A 62 0.18 -1.88 -8.43
N GLY A 63 0.42 -3.14 -8.79
CA GLY A 63 0.53 -3.57 -10.20
C GLY A 63 1.81 -3.14 -10.93
N ILE A 64 2.86 -2.74 -10.22
CA ILE A 64 4.16 -2.35 -10.78
C ILE A 64 5.14 -3.53 -10.69
N ASN A 65 5.22 -4.33 -11.76
CA ASN A 65 5.97 -5.60 -11.86
C ASN A 65 7.44 -5.66 -11.34
N HIS A 66 8.07 -4.52 -11.03
CA HIS A 66 9.44 -4.43 -10.54
C HIS A 66 9.55 -3.99 -9.08
N SER A 67 8.43 -3.99 -8.34
CA SER A 67 8.38 -3.56 -6.95
C SER A 67 7.61 -4.56 -6.08
N ARG A 68 7.87 -4.56 -4.78
CA ARG A 68 7.17 -5.42 -3.82
C ARG A 68 5.78 -4.88 -3.52
N GLY A 69 4.81 -5.76 -3.28
CA GLY A 69 3.41 -5.36 -3.10
C GLY A 69 2.67 -5.16 -4.42
N THR A 70 3.20 -5.74 -5.50
CA THR A 70 2.58 -5.69 -6.83
C THR A 70 1.26 -6.46 -6.85
N ASN A 71 1.26 -7.64 -6.23
CA ASN A 71 0.17 -8.62 -6.28
C ASN A 71 -0.18 -9.15 -4.90
N ALA A 72 -1.34 -9.80 -4.80
CA ALA A 72 -1.72 -10.58 -3.63
C ALA A 72 -0.69 -11.69 -3.33
N GLY A 73 -0.42 -11.92 -2.04
CA GLY A 73 0.61 -12.82 -1.53
C GLY A 73 2.00 -12.18 -1.40
N GLU A 74 2.21 -10.98 -1.91
CA GLU A 74 3.48 -10.26 -1.75
C GLU A 74 3.52 -9.44 -0.47
N THR A 75 4.73 -9.28 0.07
CA THR A 75 5.01 -8.46 1.26
C THR A 75 5.78 -7.21 0.86
N TYR A 76 5.43 -6.06 1.43
CA TYR A 76 6.13 -4.79 1.27
C TYR A 76 6.40 -4.14 2.64
N SER A 77 7.35 -3.21 2.68
CA SER A 77 7.73 -2.51 3.91
C SER A 77 6.89 -1.26 4.13
N LEU A 78 6.59 -1.00 5.39
CA LEU A 78 5.89 0.16 5.91
C LEU A 78 6.79 0.85 6.93
N ASP A 79 6.64 2.17 7.07
CA ASP A 79 7.25 2.92 8.14
C ASP A 79 6.38 2.94 9.42
N GLU A 80 6.84 3.64 10.45
CA GLU A 80 6.12 3.77 11.71
C GLU A 80 4.80 4.57 11.64
N ASP A 81 4.61 5.36 10.58
CA ASP A 81 3.42 6.17 10.35
C ASP A 81 2.40 5.47 9.41
N GLY A 82 2.77 4.34 8.82
CA GLY A 82 1.93 3.55 7.91
C GLY A 82 2.06 3.93 6.43
N TYR A 83 3.06 4.73 6.07
CA TYR A 83 3.44 4.96 4.68
C TYR A 83 4.24 3.78 4.14
N CYS A 84 4.12 3.53 2.83
CA CYS A 84 5.06 2.66 2.16
C CYS A 84 6.45 3.33 2.14
N GLU A 85 7.49 2.63 2.63
CA GLU A 85 8.86 3.17 2.74
C GLU A 85 9.46 3.66 1.41
N ARG A 86 8.84 3.33 0.27
CA ARG A 86 9.16 3.94 -1.03
C ARG A 86 8.39 5.25 -1.22
N TYR A 87 8.68 6.22 -0.37
CA TYR A 87 7.94 7.48 -0.21
C TYR A 87 7.75 8.33 -1.48
N GLU A 88 8.63 8.20 -2.47
CA GLU A 88 8.64 9.06 -3.67
C GLU A 88 8.11 8.34 -4.93
N GLY A 89 7.58 7.12 -4.77
CA GLY A 89 7.21 6.23 -5.87
C GLY A 89 5.71 6.11 -6.11
N GLU A 90 5.37 5.46 -7.22
CA GLU A 90 3.99 5.05 -7.50
C GLU A 90 3.47 4.05 -6.43
N GLU A 91 4.38 3.40 -5.70
CA GLU A 91 4.11 2.51 -4.58
C GLU A 91 3.47 3.20 -3.37
N LEU A 92 3.55 4.53 -3.26
CA LEU A 92 2.96 5.29 -2.15
C LEU A 92 1.45 5.05 -2.00
N VAL A 93 0.78 4.61 -3.06
CA VAL A 93 -0.63 4.19 -3.03
C VAL A 93 -0.90 2.96 -2.14
N MET A 94 0.15 2.28 -1.69
CA MET A 94 0.09 1.17 -0.72
C MET A 94 0.18 1.64 0.75
N SER A 95 0.26 2.95 1.01
CA SER A 95 0.16 3.50 2.37
C SER A 95 -1.20 3.21 2.99
N LEU A 96 -1.25 3.08 4.32
CA LEU A 96 -2.43 2.65 5.06
C LEU A 96 -3.48 3.77 5.15
N ALA A 97 -4.68 3.54 4.62
CA ALA A 97 -5.77 4.51 4.62
C ALA A 97 -6.66 4.40 5.87
N ARG A 98 -6.97 3.16 6.26
CA ARG A 98 -7.81 2.88 7.43
C ARG A 98 -7.60 1.47 7.94
N LYS A 99 -7.64 1.33 9.26
CA LYS A 99 -7.75 0.04 9.94
C LYS A 99 -9.14 -0.55 9.74
N LEU A 100 -9.22 -1.86 9.55
CA LEU A 100 -10.47 -2.60 9.45
C LEU A 100 -10.75 -3.28 10.79
N ASP A 101 -11.97 -3.13 11.29
CA ASP A 101 -12.43 -3.78 12.52
C ASP A 101 -12.86 -5.22 12.22
N ILE A 102 -11.87 -6.07 11.98
CA ILE A 102 -12.05 -7.49 11.67
C ILE A 102 -11.20 -8.28 12.65
N ALA A 103 -11.86 -9.05 13.51
CA ALA A 103 -11.19 -10.06 14.31
C ALA A 103 -10.93 -11.28 13.42
N LEU A 104 -9.65 -11.65 13.27
CA LEU A 104 -9.30 -12.94 12.72
C LEU A 104 -9.58 -14.01 13.78
N PRO A 105 -10.22 -15.15 13.40
CA PRO A 105 -10.60 -16.21 14.32
C PRO A 105 -9.41 -16.94 14.95
#